data_AF-L7WF33-F1
#
_entry.id   AF-L7WF33-F1
#
_cell.length_a   1.000
_cell.length_b   1.000
_cell.length_c   1.000
_cell.angle_alpha   90.00
_cell.angle_beta   90.00
_cell.angle_gamma   90.00
#
_symmetry.space_group_name_H-M   'P 1'
#
loop_
_entity.id
_entity.type
_entity.pdbx_description
1 polymer ?
#
loop_
_entity_poly.entity_id
_entity_poly.type
_entity_poly.pdbx_seq_one_letter_code
_entity_poly.pdbx_strand_id
1 'polypeptide(L)'
;MMKKVVFVLMFLSFAFAKAQTYSSKIIPNNTMLLHGYIGKYPITMYIEKIGYCEYQQEFTGWYKYGNSQETIPILFYYSSYPEEEGFKIFAKYDGDFETEVTDDYACQVTSYDEVFETSAENGIFNGLKWRKTDSTGGLEVNFLSNPQDKFWELGTQQVYLTNKGSIILDLGALDDYFSYAYAVDIIGHEEVSDENHLLMEISVPSKPGGNGRGMCGGGEEIYILYLKLDANNKLLNSDNAHIYSCFQEIPEDAFSYDAVFPENGIKRNSKQ
;
A
#
# COMPACT_ATOMS: atom_id res chain seq x y z
N MET A 1 -42.29 -42.20 12.23
CA MET A 1 -40.89 -42.70 12.21
C MET A 1 -39.99 -41.68 11.49
N MET A 2 -39.90 -40.43 11.97
CA MET A 2 -39.24 -39.31 11.24
C MET A 2 -38.55 -38.27 12.16
N LYS A 3 -38.42 -38.54 13.46
CA LYS A 3 -37.80 -37.61 14.42
C LYS A 3 -36.31 -37.86 14.70
N LYS A 4 -35.74 -38.98 14.23
CA LYS A 4 -34.33 -39.32 14.49
C LYS A 4 -33.36 -38.89 13.37
N VAL A 5 -33.86 -38.55 12.18
CA VAL A 5 -33.02 -38.19 11.02
C VAL A 5 -32.58 -36.72 11.06
N VAL A 6 -33.40 -35.83 11.64
CA VAL A 6 -33.10 -34.38 11.71
C VAL A 6 -31.93 -34.07 12.65
N PHE A 7 -31.70 -34.90 13.67
CA PHE A 7 -30.62 -34.68 14.65
C PHE A 7 -29.23 -35.02 14.09
N VAL A 8 -29.13 -35.88 13.07
CA VAL A 8 -27.84 -36.27 12.46
C VAL A 8 -27.36 -35.21 11.46
N LEU A 9 -28.27 -34.49 10.80
CA LEU A 9 -27.91 -33.41 9.87
C LEU A 9 -27.39 -32.15 10.57
N MET A 10 -27.84 -31.84 11.80
CA MET A 10 -27.36 -30.68 12.55
C MET A 10 -25.93 -30.83 13.11
N PHE A 11 -25.48 -32.07 13.36
CA PHE A 11 -24.10 -32.32 13.83
C PHE A 11 -23.07 -32.36 12.71
N LEU A 12 -23.48 -32.58 11.44
CA LEU A 12 -22.57 -32.55 10.29
C LEU A 12 -22.18 -31.12 9.87
N SER A 13 -22.99 -30.12 10.21
CA SER A 13 -22.70 -28.71 9.92
C SER A 13 -21.60 -28.09 10.79
N PHE A 14 -21.13 -28.78 11.85
CA PHE A 14 -20.02 -28.31 12.70
C PHE A 14 -18.67 -28.95 12.35
N ALA A 15 -18.61 -29.86 11.37
CA ALA A 15 -17.43 -30.70 11.15
C ALA A 15 -16.38 -30.16 10.15
N PHE A 16 -16.61 -29.03 9.47
CA PHE A 16 -15.68 -28.55 8.43
C PHE A 16 -15.46 -27.04 8.38
N ALA A 17 -15.51 -26.35 9.53
CA ALA A 17 -14.65 -25.18 9.66
C ALA A 17 -13.24 -25.71 10.03
N LYS A 18 -12.46 -26.17 9.04
CA LYS A 18 -11.00 -26.19 9.21
C LYS A 18 -10.66 -24.72 9.47
N ALA A 19 -10.48 -24.35 10.73
CA ALA A 19 -9.96 -23.04 11.07
C ALA A 19 -8.66 -22.89 10.27
N GLN A 20 -8.63 -21.91 9.37
CA GLN A 20 -7.44 -21.63 8.57
C GLN A 20 -6.31 -21.33 9.56
N THR A 21 -5.36 -22.26 9.68
CA THR A 21 -4.30 -22.20 10.69
C THR A 21 -3.40 -20.99 10.46
N TYR A 22 -3.15 -20.71 9.18
CA TYR A 22 -2.36 -19.59 8.72
C TYR A 22 -3.27 -18.47 8.19
N SER A 23 -2.88 -17.23 8.44
CA SER A 23 -3.53 -16.02 7.89
C SER A 23 -2.48 -14.94 7.66
N SER A 24 -2.83 -13.91 6.90
CA SER A 24 -2.01 -12.71 6.77
C SER A 24 -2.44 -11.63 7.76
N LYS A 25 -1.50 -10.75 8.12
CA LYS A 25 -1.78 -9.51 8.84
C LYS A 25 -1.04 -8.39 8.13
N ILE A 26 -1.80 -7.38 7.71
CA ILE A 26 -1.29 -6.20 7.02
C ILE A 26 -1.49 -5.00 7.95
N ILE A 27 -0.40 -4.29 8.22
CA ILE A 27 -0.41 -3.03 8.98
C ILE A 27 -0.05 -1.91 8.00
N PRO A 28 -1.02 -1.10 7.57
CA PRO A 28 -0.75 -0.04 6.59
C PRO A 28 0.09 1.07 7.21
N ASN A 29 1.11 1.54 6.50
CA ASN A 29 1.83 2.78 6.81
C ASN A 29 1.27 3.92 5.96
N ASN A 30 0.00 4.25 6.17
CA ASN A 30 -0.70 5.23 5.33
C ASN A 30 -0.78 6.61 5.95
N THR A 31 -0.34 6.80 7.19
CA THR A 31 -0.55 8.06 7.91
C THR A 31 0.74 8.62 8.47
N MET A 32 0.91 9.93 8.43
CA MET A 32 2.00 10.63 9.13
C MET A 32 1.49 11.89 9.84
N LEU A 33 2.19 12.25 10.91
CA LEU A 33 1.97 13.49 11.64
C LEU A 33 3.24 14.34 11.58
N LEU A 34 3.09 15.57 11.11
CA LEU A 34 4.15 16.57 11.02
C LEU A 34 3.87 17.71 12.01
N HIS A 35 4.95 18.21 12.59
CA HIS A 35 4.92 19.43 13.41
C HIS A 35 5.87 20.44 12.79
N GLY A 36 5.49 21.72 12.81
CA GLY A 36 6.28 22.77 12.17
C GLY A 36 5.76 24.15 12.49
N TYR A 37 6.15 25.11 11.64
CA TYR A 37 5.76 26.50 11.75
C TYR A 37 5.45 27.10 10.37
N ILE A 38 4.45 27.97 10.32
CA ILE A 38 4.22 28.93 9.24
C ILE A 38 4.68 30.29 9.75
N GLY A 39 5.83 30.77 9.31
CA GLY A 39 6.52 31.91 9.92
C GLY A 39 6.77 31.66 11.41
N LYS A 40 6.04 32.37 12.28
CA LYS A 40 6.11 32.19 13.74
C LYS A 40 4.99 31.33 14.34
N TYR A 41 4.02 30.91 13.52
CA TYR A 41 2.81 30.23 13.99
C TYR A 41 3.04 28.73 13.97
N PRO A 42 2.99 28.04 15.12
CA PRO A 42 3.14 26.59 15.14
C PRO A 42 2.00 25.94 14.37
N ILE A 43 2.28 24.84 13.68
CA ILE A 43 1.30 24.03 12.99
C ILE A 43 1.50 22.55 13.29
N THR A 44 0.41 21.80 13.22
CA THR A 44 0.39 20.34 13.14
C THR A 44 -0.33 19.93 11.88
N MET A 45 0.21 18.98 11.14
CA MET A 45 -0.37 18.46 9.90
C MET A 45 -0.46 16.95 9.98
N TYR A 46 -1.67 16.41 9.85
CA TYR A 46 -1.96 15.00 9.68
C TYR A 46 -2.17 14.73 8.20
N ILE A 47 -1.51 13.69 7.71
CA ILE A 47 -1.50 13.31 6.31
C ILE A 47 -1.83 11.83 6.23
N GLU A 48 -2.69 11.48 5.28
CA GLU A 48 -3.10 10.13 4.96
C GLU A 48 -2.98 9.89 3.46
N LYS A 49 -2.29 8.81 3.06
CA LYS A 49 -2.28 8.31 1.69
C LYS A 49 -3.62 7.59 1.44
N ILE A 50 -4.37 8.05 0.45
CA ILE A 50 -5.71 7.52 0.15
C ILE A 50 -5.79 6.79 -1.18
N GLY A 51 -4.81 6.98 -2.08
CA GLY A 51 -4.82 6.27 -3.35
C GLY A 51 -3.87 6.86 -4.38
N TYR A 52 -4.34 6.85 -5.62
CA TYR A 52 -3.66 7.38 -6.79
C TYR A 52 -4.67 8.14 -7.64
N CYS A 53 -4.20 9.22 -8.25
CA CYS A 53 -4.88 9.87 -9.36
C CYS A 53 -3.94 9.80 -10.56
N GLU A 54 -4.35 9.05 -11.59
CA GLU A 54 -3.46 8.58 -12.65
C GLU A 54 -2.20 7.92 -12.03
N TYR A 55 -1.01 8.39 -12.38
CA TYR A 55 0.26 7.90 -11.87
C TYR A 55 0.75 8.63 -10.61
N GLN A 56 0.04 9.65 -10.12
CA GLN A 56 0.43 10.44 -8.95
C GLN A 56 -0.18 9.85 -7.67
N GLN A 57 0.60 9.79 -6.59
CA GLN A 57 0.09 9.36 -5.29
C GLN A 57 -0.81 10.44 -4.70
N GLU A 58 -2.00 10.05 -4.23
CA GLU A 58 -2.99 10.96 -3.66
C GLU A 58 -2.95 10.91 -2.12
N PHE A 59 -2.90 12.10 -1.53
CA PHE A 59 -2.86 12.31 -0.09
C PHE A 59 -3.91 13.31 0.35
N THR A 60 -4.55 13.02 1.49
CA THR A 60 -5.47 13.94 2.17
C THR A 60 -5.09 14.09 3.65
N GLY A 61 -5.91 14.79 4.41
CA GLY A 61 -5.79 14.91 5.85
C GLY A 61 -6.24 16.28 6.32
N TRP A 62 -5.54 16.80 7.32
CA TRP A 62 -5.81 18.14 7.82
C TRP A 62 -4.56 18.79 8.40
N TYR A 63 -4.56 20.11 8.45
CA TYR A 63 -3.60 20.85 9.24
C TYR A 63 -4.30 21.80 10.21
N LYS A 64 -3.63 22.17 11.28
CA LYS A 64 -4.14 23.15 12.25
C LYS A 64 -3.03 23.99 12.83
N TYR A 65 -3.37 25.21 13.23
CA TYR A 65 -2.48 26.08 13.99
C TYR A 65 -2.40 25.62 15.44
N GLY A 66 -1.20 25.39 15.97
CA GLY A 66 -0.87 25.16 17.38
C GLY A 66 -2.00 24.55 18.23
N ASN A 67 -2.45 25.33 19.22
CA ASN A 67 -3.50 24.93 20.17
C ASN A 67 -4.92 25.07 19.63
N SER A 68 -5.11 25.35 18.33
CA SER A 68 -6.43 25.37 17.71
C SER A 68 -7.05 23.97 17.76
N GLN A 69 -8.37 23.95 17.96
CA GLN A 69 -9.19 22.76 17.78
C GLN A 69 -9.74 22.66 16.36
N GLU A 70 -9.72 23.76 15.61
CA GLU A 70 -10.17 23.82 14.23
C GLU A 70 -9.09 23.22 13.32
N THR A 71 -9.51 22.30 12.46
CA THR A 71 -8.69 21.63 11.47
C THR A 71 -9.10 22.09 10.08
N ILE A 72 -8.12 22.33 9.22
CA ILE A 72 -8.31 22.76 7.85
C ILE A 72 -7.94 21.57 6.95
N PRO A 73 -8.91 21.00 6.21
CA PRO A 73 -8.67 19.93 5.25
C PRO A 73 -7.53 20.23 4.28
N ILE A 74 -6.78 19.19 3.92
CA ILE A 74 -5.75 19.27 2.88
C ILE A 74 -5.93 18.17 1.82
N LEU A 75 -5.48 18.46 0.60
CA LEU A 75 -5.40 17.53 -0.51
C LEU A 75 -4.13 17.84 -1.30
N PHE A 76 -3.43 16.81 -1.74
CA PHE A 76 -2.33 16.95 -2.68
C PHE A 76 -1.98 15.66 -3.38
N TYR A 77 -1.27 15.85 -4.49
CA TYR A 77 -0.73 14.78 -5.29
C TYR A 77 0.79 14.87 -5.27
N TYR A 78 1.44 13.73 -5.18
CA TYR A 78 2.90 13.62 -5.21
C TYR A 78 3.31 12.61 -6.25
N SER A 79 4.16 13.05 -7.18
CA SER A 79 4.87 12.17 -8.10
C SER A 79 6.35 12.51 -8.05
N SER A 80 7.18 11.49 -8.14
CA SER A 80 8.62 11.65 -8.33
C SER A 80 8.99 11.94 -9.78
N TYR A 81 8.00 11.96 -10.68
CA TYR A 81 8.18 12.14 -12.11
C TYR A 81 7.03 12.98 -12.71
N PRO A 82 7.32 14.03 -13.50
CA PRO A 82 8.66 14.53 -13.83
C PRO A 82 9.32 15.21 -12.61
N GLU A 83 10.64 15.08 -12.52
CA GLU A 83 11.45 15.61 -11.41
C GLU A 83 11.34 17.14 -11.24
N GLU A 84 10.86 17.85 -12.27
CA GLU A 84 10.82 19.31 -12.32
C GLU A 84 9.48 19.93 -11.85
N GLU A 85 8.48 19.11 -11.49
CA GLU A 85 7.20 19.64 -11.02
C GLU A 85 7.27 20.18 -9.58
N GLY A 86 6.68 21.35 -9.38
CA GLY A 86 6.60 21.99 -8.06
C GLY A 86 5.64 21.23 -7.15
N PHE A 87 6.08 20.95 -5.93
CA PHE A 87 5.24 20.30 -4.92
C PHE A 87 4.25 21.30 -4.30
N LYS A 88 2.99 20.89 -4.18
CA LYS A 88 1.91 21.72 -3.63
C LYS A 88 1.02 20.94 -2.65
N ILE A 89 0.75 21.51 -1.48
CA ILE A 89 -0.32 21.08 -0.58
C ILE A 89 -1.43 22.11 -0.61
N PHE A 90 -2.63 21.69 -1.01
CA PHE A 90 -3.80 22.57 -1.05
C PHE A 90 -4.57 22.44 0.25
N ALA A 91 -5.08 23.55 0.76
CA ALA A 91 -5.95 23.57 1.92
C ALA A 91 -7.23 24.36 1.63
N LYS A 92 -8.33 23.90 2.23
CA LYS A 92 -9.66 24.48 2.01
C LYS A 92 -10.45 24.49 3.30
N TYR A 93 -11.07 25.62 3.63
CA TYR A 93 -11.86 25.80 4.85
C TYR A 93 -13.25 25.20 4.72
N ASP A 94 -13.91 25.43 3.57
CA ASP A 94 -15.30 25.05 3.35
C ASP A 94 -15.51 24.47 1.94
N GLY A 95 -16.28 23.37 1.85
CA GLY A 95 -16.64 22.71 0.59
C GLY A 95 -15.60 21.70 0.09
N ASP A 96 -15.94 21.00 -0.99
CA ASP A 96 -15.11 19.93 -1.54
C ASP A 96 -13.97 20.49 -2.40
N PHE A 97 -12.86 19.74 -2.48
CA PHE A 97 -11.82 20.01 -3.46
C PHE A 97 -12.34 19.69 -4.87
N GLU A 98 -12.06 20.58 -5.82
CA GLU A 98 -12.31 20.33 -7.24
C GLU A 98 -10.97 20.02 -7.91
N THR A 99 -10.93 18.90 -8.66
CA THR A 99 -9.73 18.44 -9.37
C THR A 99 -10.05 18.34 -10.85
N GLU A 100 -9.18 18.89 -11.69
CA GLU A 100 -9.23 18.76 -13.15
C GLU A 100 -8.13 17.82 -13.63
N VAL A 101 -8.47 16.97 -14.60
CA VAL A 101 -7.54 16.12 -15.34
C VAL A 101 -7.57 16.58 -16.79
N THR A 102 -6.42 16.99 -17.32
CA THR A 102 -6.28 17.47 -18.70
C THR A 102 -5.08 16.80 -19.36
N ASP A 103 -4.96 16.94 -20.69
CA ASP A 103 -3.81 16.39 -21.43
C ASP A 103 -2.46 16.97 -20.96
N ASP A 104 -2.49 18.18 -20.36
CA ASP A 104 -1.31 18.91 -19.88
C ASP A 104 -1.04 18.73 -18.38
N TYR A 105 -2.06 18.32 -17.60
CA TYR A 105 -1.98 18.19 -16.14
C TYR A 105 -2.72 16.96 -15.64
N ALA A 106 -1.99 16.06 -14.97
CA ALA A 106 -2.61 15.04 -14.13
C ALA A 106 -3.00 15.68 -12.79
N CYS A 107 -4.28 15.61 -12.44
CA CYS A 107 -4.74 15.79 -11.05
C CYS A 107 -4.50 17.19 -10.46
N GLN A 108 -4.87 18.24 -11.21
CA GLN A 108 -4.71 19.62 -10.73
C GLN A 108 -5.88 20.03 -9.84
N VAL A 109 -5.59 20.40 -8.59
CA VAL A 109 -6.59 21.02 -7.70
C VAL A 109 -6.83 22.46 -8.14
N THR A 110 -8.07 22.79 -8.48
CA THR A 110 -8.48 24.12 -8.98
C THR A 110 -9.18 24.97 -7.94
N SER A 111 -9.68 24.34 -6.86
CA SER A 111 -10.45 25.02 -5.81
C SER A 111 -9.81 24.84 -4.44
N TYR A 112 -9.17 25.91 -3.94
CA TYR A 112 -8.46 25.93 -2.65
C TYR A 112 -8.37 27.36 -2.09
N ASP A 113 -8.29 27.48 -0.76
CA ASP A 113 -8.17 28.76 -0.06
C ASP A 113 -6.70 29.12 0.24
N GLU A 114 -5.89 28.09 0.44
CA GLU A 114 -4.48 28.21 0.78
C GLU A 114 -3.65 27.14 0.10
N VAL A 115 -2.38 27.45 -0.11
CA VAL A 115 -1.42 26.53 -0.71
C VAL A 115 -0.09 26.61 0.02
N PHE A 116 0.49 25.45 0.27
CA PHE A 116 1.89 25.27 0.61
C PHE A 116 2.60 24.87 -0.67
N GLU A 117 3.53 25.68 -1.17
CA GLU A 117 4.21 25.41 -2.43
C GLU A 117 5.71 25.64 -2.30
N THR A 118 6.50 24.85 -3.04
CA THR A 118 7.93 25.08 -3.21
C THR A 118 8.26 25.17 -4.69
N SER A 119 9.23 26.02 -5.01
CA SER A 119 9.73 26.19 -6.37
C SER A 119 10.99 25.34 -6.56
N ALA A 120 10.86 24.33 -7.44
CA ALA A 120 11.92 23.64 -8.19
C ALA A 120 12.59 22.38 -7.61
N GLU A 121 12.92 21.50 -8.57
CA GLU A 121 13.79 20.31 -8.58
C GLU A 121 13.56 19.29 -7.44
N ASN A 122 12.91 18.19 -7.82
CA ASN A 122 12.78 16.90 -7.12
C ASN A 122 11.71 16.81 -6.02
N GLY A 123 10.75 17.74 -5.98
CA GLY A 123 9.62 17.68 -5.04
C GLY A 123 10.06 17.69 -3.56
N ILE A 124 11.21 18.29 -3.26
CA ILE A 124 11.77 18.33 -1.90
C ILE A 124 11.06 19.43 -1.12
N PHE A 125 10.64 19.14 0.12
CA PHE A 125 10.01 20.10 1.05
C PHE A 125 10.94 21.23 1.53
N ASN A 126 12.08 21.45 0.87
CA ASN A 126 12.99 22.53 1.17
C ASN A 126 12.42 23.84 0.61
N GLY A 127 12.36 24.87 1.46
CA GLY A 127 11.91 26.20 1.03
C GLY A 127 10.40 26.32 0.77
N LEU A 128 9.59 25.43 1.38
CA LEU A 128 8.13 25.47 1.28
C LEU A 128 7.60 26.82 1.78
N LYS A 129 6.66 27.41 1.04
CA LYS A 129 6.00 28.67 1.36
C LYS A 129 4.50 28.45 1.46
N TRP A 130 3.90 28.99 2.49
CA TRP A 130 2.45 29.05 2.63
C TRP A 130 1.94 30.40 2.13
N ARG A 131 0.84 30.38 1.37
CA ARG A 131 0.11 31.59 0.98
C ARG A 131 -1.39 31.31 0.86
N LYS A 132 -2.19 32.36 1.03
CA LYS A 132 -3.60 32.38 0.64
C LYS A 132 -3.73 32.63 -0.86
N THR A 133 -4.77 32.11 -1.49
CA THR A 133 -5.01 32.22 -2.94
C THR A 133 -4.97 33.68 -3.43
N ASP A 134 -5.51 34.62 -2.66
CA ASP A 134 -5.57 36.05 -3.01
C ASP A 134 -4.41 36.90 -2.45
N SER A 135 -3.38 36.27 -1.86
CA SER A 135 -2.26 36.97 -1.24
C SER A 135 -1.08 37.13 -2.20
N THR A 136 -0.50 38.34 -2.24
CA THR A 136 0.77 38.60 -2.94
C THR A 136 2.01 38.23 -2.12
N GLY A 137 1.84 37.90 -0.83
CA GLY A 137 2.91 37.52 0.08
C GLY A 137 2.76 36.08 0.59
N GLY A 138 3.89 35.42 0.83
CA GLY A 138 3.95 34.08 1.43
C GLY A 138 4.79 34.06 2.70
N LEU A 139 4.48 33.14 3.60
CA LEU A 139 5.25 32.86 4.81
C LEU A 139 6.07 31.59 4.61
N GLU A 140 7.28 31.57 5.14
CA GLU A 140 8.13 30.38 5.13
C GLU A 140 7.53 29.27 6.01
N VAL A 141 7.64 28.03 5.55
CA VAL A 141 7.16 26.85 6.26
C VAL A 141 8.34 25.95 6.61
N ASN A 142 8.48 25.65 7.90
CA ASN A 142 9.56 24.82 8.42
C ASN A 142 8.97 23.68 9.26
N PHE A 143 9.25 22.43 8.87
CA PHE A 143 8.91 21.26 9.66
C PHE A 143 10.05 20.86 10.60
N LEU A 144 9.70 20.37 11.79
CA LEU A 144 10.64 19.93 12.82
C LEU A 144 11.35 18.61 12.46
N SER A 145 10.75 17.82 11.57
CA SER A 145 11.32 16.60 11.00
C SER A 145 11.40 16.74 9.48
N ASN A 146 12.34 16.04 8.85
CA ASN A 146 12.38 15.94 7.38
C ASN A 146 11.12 15.20 6.89
N PRO A 147 10.19 15.88 6.20
CA PRO A 147 8.97 15.24 5.71
C PRO A 147 9.30 14.20 4.63
N GLN A 148 10.31 14.48 3.82
CA GLN A 148 10.65 13.67 2.64
C GLN A 148 10.94 12.21 3.01
N ASP A 149 11.73 12.00 4.07
CA ASP A 149 12.08 10.64 4.53
C ASP A 149 10.83 9.83 4.88
N LYS A 150 9.79 10.49 5.41
CA LYS A 150 8.53 9.85 5.78
C LYS A 150 7.56 9.69 4.61
N PHE A 151 7.55 10.64 3.68
CA PHE A 151 6.68 10.58 2.51
C PHE A 151 7.00 9.41 1.59
N TRP A 152 8.29 9.10 1.41
CA TRP A 152 8.70 7.94 0.64
C TRP A 152 8.25 6.61 1.23
N GLU A 153 8.11 6.56 2.56
CA GLU A 153 7.65 5.38 3.28
C GLU A 153 6.12 5.27 3.31
N LEU A 154 5.38 6.34 3.03
CA LEU A 154 3.92 6.31 3.05
C LEU A 154 3.37 5.41 1.93
N GLY A 155 2.47 4.51 2.32
CA GLY A 155 1.91 3.49 1.45
C GLY A 155 2.73 2.19 1.38
N THR A 156 3.88 2.12 2.06
CA THR A 156 4.44 0.82 2.46
C THR A 156 3.52 0.18 3.50
N GLN A 157 3.60 -1.12 3.65
CA GLN A 157 2.76 -1.93 4.51
C GLN A 157 3.68 -2.93 5.22
N GLN A 158 3.44 -3.13 6.51
CA GLN A 158 4.08 -4.24 7.20
C GLN A 158 3.20 -5.47 6.99
N VAL A 159 3.72 -6.43 6.24
CA VAL A 159 2.97 -7.60 5.78
C VAL A 159 3.52 -8.83 6.47
N TYR A 160 2.69 -9.47 7.29
CA TYR A 160 3.10 -10.60 8.12
C TYR A 160 2.30 -11.85 7.79
N LEU A 161 2.98 -12.99 7.81
CA LEU A 161 2.33 -14.28 7.96
C LEU A 161 2.08 -14.54 9.45
N THR A 162 0.90 -15.02 9.75
CA THR A 162 0.48 -15.37 11.11
C THR A 162 0.02 -16.82 11.18
N ASN A 163 0.24 -17.45 12.33
CA ASN A 163 -0.31 -18.77 12.67
C ASN A 163 -1.14 -18.63 13.95
N LYS A 164 -2.44 -18.90 13.87
CA LYS A 164 -3.41 -18.70 14.98
C LYS A 164 -3.30 -17.30 15.61
N GLY A 165 -3.07 -16.28 14.78
CA GLY A 165 -2.96 -14.88 15.18
C GLY A 165 -1.57 -14.42 15.66
N SER A 166 -0.63 -15.33 15.90
CA SER A 166 0.76 -14.97 16.22
C SER A 166 1.55 -14.70 14.95
N ILE A 167 2.29 -13.59 14.90
CA ILE A 167 3.22 -13.29 13.79
C ILE A 167 4.34 -14.33 13.80
N ILE A 168 4.59 -14.96 12.65
CA ILE A 168 5.63 -15.97 12.48
C ILE A 168 6.67 -15.59 11.42
N LEU A 169 6.30 -14.75 10.44
CA LEU A 169 7.22 -14.31 9.39
C LEU A 169 6.85 -12.91 8.89
N ASP A 170 7.87 -12.09 8.65
CA ASP A 170 7.76 -10.83 7.91
C ASP A 170 7.85 -11.14 6.42
N LEU A 171 6.72 -11.02 5.71
CA LEU A 171 6.65 -11.29 4.27
C LEU A 171 7.27 -10.14 3.47
N GLY A 172 7.19 -8.89 3.97
CA GLY A 172 7.82 -7.73 3.35
C GLY A 172 9.34 -7.82 3.30
N ALA A 173 9.95 -8.57 4.23
CA ALA A 173 11.39 -8.83 4.25
C ALA A 173 11.86 -9.90 3.24
N LEU A 174 10.94 -10.65 2.62
CA LEU A 174 11.29 -11.70 1.64
C LEU A 174 11.55 -11.13 0.24
N ASP A 175 10.83 -10.08 -0.11
CA ASP A 175 10.93 -9.38 -1.38
C ASP A 175 10.41 -7.94 -1.21
N ASP A 176 11.16 -6.96 -1.70
CA ASP A 176 10.86 -5.54 -1.54
C ASP A 176 9.45 -5.18 -2.04
N TYR A 177 8.92 -5.91 -3.03
CA TYR A 177 7.55 -5.67 -3.54
C TYR A 177 6.46 -6.00 -2.52
N PHE A 178 6.68 -7.01 -1.67
CA PHE A 178 5.68 -7.43 -0.70
C PHE A 178 5.50 -6.40 0.43
N SER A 179 6.44 -5.48 0.60
CA SER A 179 6.28 -4.31 1.47
C SER A 179 5.19 -3.34 1.01
N TYR A 180 4.54 -3.58 -0.13
CA TYR A 180 3.40 -2.80 -0.62
C TYR A 180 2.11 -3.61 -0.74
N ALA A 181 2.13 -4.89 -0.33
CA ALA A 181 0.98 -5.77 -0.53
C ALA A 181 -0.23 -5.30 0.29
N TYR A 182 -1.37 -5.16 -0.38
CA TYR A 182 -2.65 -4.83 0.27
C TYR A 182 -3.55 -6.05 0.43
N ALA A 183 -3.26 -7.16 -0.25
CA ALA A 183 -3.95 -8.43 -0.09
C ALA A 183 -2.94 -9.58 -0.10
N VAL A 184 -3.16 -10.54 0.78
CA VAL A 184 -2.39 -11.80 0.86
C VAL A 184 -3.37 -12.91 1.19
N ASP A 185 -3.59 -13.79 0.22
CA ASP A 185 -4.50 -14.93 0.34
C ASP A 185 -3.71 -16.23 0.37
N ILE A 186 -3.96 -17.06 1.39
CA ILE A 186 -3.38 -18.40 1.45
C ILE A 186 -4.26 -19.34 0.64
N ILE A 187 -3.77 -19.71 -0.54
CA ILE A 187 -4.50 -20.50 -1.53
C ILE A 187 -4.21 -22.01 -1.40
N GLY A 188 -3.11 -22.39 -0.75
CA GLY A 188 -2.76 -23.78 -0.49
C GLY A 188 -1.98 -23.97 0.81
N HIS A 189 -2.31 -25.02 1.56
CA HIS A 189 -1.58 -25.44 2.77
C HIS A 189 -1.60 -26.96 2.89
N GLU A 190 -0.44 -27.59 3.05
CA GLU A 190 -0.30 -29.01 3.39
C GLU A 190 0.87 -29.20 4.36
N GLU A 191 0.76 -30.16 5.27
CA GLU A 191 1.82 -30.57 6.18
C GLU A 191 2.40 -31.92 5.71
N VAL A 192 3.68 -31.94 5.33
CA VAL A 192 4.37 -33.13 4.82
C VAL A 192 5.66 -33.34 5.60
N SER A 193 5.80 -34.49 6.26
CA SER A 193 7.03 -34.84 7.01
C SER A 193 7.48 -33.78 8.02
N ASP A 194 6.54 -33.26 8.82
CA ASP A 194 6.75 -32.19 9.82
C ASP A 194 7.18 -30.84 9.23
N GLU A 195 6.97 -30.64 7.91
CA GLU A 195 7.21 -29.39 7.21
C GLU A 195 5.86 -28.82 6.73
N ASN A 196 5.66 -27.52 6.95
CA ASN A 196 4.47 -26.82 6.46
C ASN A 196 4.78 -26.20 5.10
N HIS A 197 3.96 -26.54 4.11
CA HIS A 197 4.05 -26.02 2.75
C HIS A 197 2.88 -25.07 2.51
N LEU A 198 3.18 -23.84 2.14
CA LEU A 198 2.20 -22.78 1.93
C LEU A 198 2.36 -22.22 0.52
N LEU A 199 1.23 -22.05 -0.17
CA LEU A 199 1.12 -21.24 -1.37
C LEU A 199 0.21 -20.05 -1.07
N MET A 200 0.67 -18.86 -1.44
CA MET A 200 -0.04 -17.61 -1.23
C MET A 200 -0.10 -16.82 -2.52
N GLU A 201 -1.23 -16.16 -2.73
CA GLU A 201 -1.39 -15.08 -3.69
C GLU A 201 -1.17 -13.74 -2.98
N ILE A 202 -0.35 -12.87 -3.57
CA ILE A 202 0.01 -11.57 -3.02
C ILE A 202 -0.27 -10.50 -4.07
N SER A 203 -1.22 -9.62 -3.78
CA SER A 203 -1.52 -8.47 -4.62
C SER A 203 -0.80 -7.23 -4.14
N VAL A 204 -0.10 -6.58 -5.05
CA VAL A 204 0.62 -5.32 -4.83
C VAL A 204 0.19 -4.30 -5.89
N PRO A 205 0.25 -2.99 -5.58
CA PRO A 205 -0.03 -1.97 -6.59
C PRO A 205 1.08 -1.96 -7.66
N SER A 206 0.69 -1.78 -8.93
CA SER A 206 1.64 -1.61 -10.03
C SER A 206 2.41 -0.29 -9.89
N LYS A 207 3.73 -0.38 -10.07
CA LYS A 207 4.63 0.77 -9.99
C LYS A 207 5.23 1.06 -11.37
N PRO A 208 5.09 2.29 -11.89
CA PRO A 208 5.87 2.75 -13.03
C PRO A 208 7.37 2.53 -12.77
N GLY A 209 8.06 1.84 -13.69
CA GLY A 209 9.50 1.56 -13.59
C GLY A 209 9.93 0.38 -12.68
N GLY A 210 8.99 -0.38 -12.07
CA GLY A 210 9.30 -1.62 -11.34
C GLY A 210 9.49 -2.85 -12.24
N ASN A 211 9.70 -4.05 -11.64
CA ASN A 211 9.85 -5.32 -12.39
C ASN A 211 8.60 -5.76 -13.18
N GLY A 212 7.48 -5.06 -13.07
CA GLY A 212 6.27 -5.24 -13.88
C GLY A 212 6.25 -4.42 -15.18
N ARG A 213 7.40 -4.00 -15.72
CA ARG A 213 7.49 -3.19 -16.96
C ARG A 213 6.65 -1.90 -16.97
N GLY A 214 6.10 -1.45 -15.83
CA GLY A 214 5.52 -0.13 -15.60
C GLY A 214 4.60 0.41 -16.69
N MET A 215 3.89 -0.45 -17.43
CA MET A 215 3.11 -0.02 -18.59
C MET A 215 1.77 0.62 -18.20
N CYS A 216 1.27 0.40 -16.99
CA CYS A 216 0.02 0.99 -16.52
C CYS A 216 0.24 1.62 -15.15
N GLY A 217 0.29 2.96 -15.11
CA GLY A 217 0.42 3.74 -13.88
C GLY A 217 -0.82 3.69 -13.00
N GLY A 218 -1.15 2.50 -12.47
CA GLY A 218 -2.33 2.26 -11.63
C GLY A 218 -2.91 0.83 -11.69
N GLY A 219 -2.21 -0.14 -12.28
CA GLY A 219 -2.67 -1.54 -12.32
C GLY A 219 -2.44 -2.31 -11.00
N GLU A 220 -2.84 -3.59 -10.98
CA GLU A 220 -2.49 -4.57 -9.94
C GLU A 220 -1.40 -5.51 -10.47
N GLU A 221 -0.45 -5.87 -9.61
CA GLU A 221 0.51 -6.95 -9.87
C GLU A 221 0.24 -8.07 -8.86
N ILE A 222 0.09 -9.31 -9.34
CA ILE A 222 -0.20 -10.48 -8.51
C ILE A 222 0.94 -11.46 -8.58
N TYR A 223 1.41 -11.88 -7.40
CA TYR A 223 2.49 -12.84 -7.24
C TYR A 223 1.98 -14.10 -6.56
N ILE A 224 2.55 -15.25 -6.94
CA ILE A 224 2.48 -16.47 -6.14
C ILE A 224 3.75 -16.59 -5.32
N LEU A 225 3.59 -16.72 -4.01
CA LEU A 225 4.65 -16.99 -3.05
C LEU A 225 4.50 -18.40 -2.49
N TYR A 226 5.53 -19.21 -2.65
CA TYR A 226 5.69 -20.49 -1.98
C TYR A 226 6.58 -20.33 -0.75
N LEU A 227 6.13 -20.85 0.40
CA LEU A 227 6.93 -20.98 1.60
C LEU A 227 6.97 -22.42 2.08
N LYS A 228 8.15 -22.81 2.55
CA LYS A 228 8.39 -24.04 3.30
C LYS A 228 8.86 -23.68 4.71
N LEU A 229 8.12 -24.11 5.72
CA LEU A 229 8.43 -23.87 7.13
C LEU A 229 8.69 -25.20 7.85
N ASP A 230 9.53 -25.19 8.88
CA ASP A 230 9.66 -26.34 9.79
C ASP A 230 8.46 -26.44 10.75
N ALA A 231 8.44 -27.50 11.57
CA ALA A 231 7.42 -27.72 12.60
C ALA A 231 7.29 -26.57 13.62
N ASN A 232 8.31 -25.72 13.76
CA ASN A 232 8.31 -24.56 14.64
C ASN A 232 7.97 -23.25 13.90
N ASN A 233 7.47 -23.33 12.67
CA ASN A 233 7.18 -22.21 11.77
C ASN A 233 8.40 -21.38 11.36
N LYS A 234 9.62 -21.93 11.45
CA LYS A 234 10.81 -21.26 10.95
C LYS A 234 10.90 -21.44 9.44
N LEU A 235 11.20 -20.36 8.72
CA LEU A 235 11.41 -20.41 7.28
C LEU A 235 12.59 -21.32 6.92
N LEU A 236 12.31 -22.32 6.09
CA LEU A 236 13.30 -23.22 5.49
C LEU A 236 13.60 -22.83 4.04
N ASN A 237 12.57 -22.47 3.27
CA ASN A 237 12.70 -22.06 1.88
C ASN A 237 11.57 -21.13 1.45
N SER A 238 11.84 -20.26 0.48
CA SER A 238 10.85 -19.41 -0.19
C SER A 238 11.16 -19.29 -1.68
N ASP A 239 10.13 -19.27 -2.52
CA ASP A 239 10.23 -18.96 -3.95
C ASP A 239 9.00 -18.15 -4.38
N ASN A 240 9.14 -17.24 -5.34
CA ASN A 240 8.02 -16.41 -5.82
C ASN A 240 7.97 -16.29 -7.35
N ALA A 241 6.78 -16.16 -7.92
CA ALA A 241 6.60 -15.92 -9.34
C ALA A 241 5.53 -14.85 -9.58
N HIS A 242 5.79 -14.00 -10.57
CA HIS A 242 4.86 -12.95 -10.99
C HIS A 242 3.85 -13.55 -11.99
N ILE A 243 2.56 -13.51 -11.66
CA ILE A 243 1.51 -14.22 -12.41
C ILE A 243 0.56 -13.29 -13.17
N TYR A 244 0.43 -12.03 -12.73
CA TYR A 244 -0.49 -11.08 -13.33
C TYR A 244 0.09 -9.67 -13.27
N SER A 245 0.08 -8.96 -14.39
CA SER A 245 0.57 -7.59 -14.48
C SER A 245 -0.43 -6.73 -15.24
N CYS A 246 -0.84 -5.60 -14.66
CA CYS A 246 -1.56 -4.55 -15.40
C CYS A 246 -2.80 -5.07 -16.19
N PHE A 247 -3.56 -5.98 -15.59
CA PHE A 247 -4.74 -6.63 -16.17
C PHE A 247 -4.48 -7.76 -17.19
N GLN A 248 -3.22 -8.17 -17.36
CA GLN A 248 -2.84 -9.27 -18.24
C GLN A 248 -2.20 -10.40 -17.44
N GLU A 249 -2.72 -11.62 -17.62
CA GLU A 249 -2.07 -12.82 -17.13
C GLU A 249 -0.72 -12.99 -17.85
N ILE A 250 0.33 -13.16 -17.06
CA ILE A 250 1.64 -13.51 -17.59
C ILE A 250 1.56 -14.97 -18.05
N PRO A 251 1.99 -15.31 -19.27
CA PRO A 251 1.88 -16.67 -19.78
C PRO A 251 2.47 -17.69 -18.79
N GLU A 252 1.68 -18.72 -18.45
CA GLU A 252 2.07 -19.85 -17.60
C GLU A 252 3.19 -20.71 -18.22
N ASP A 253 3.64 -20.40 -19.43
CA ASP A 253 4.72 -21.13 -20.09
C ASP A 253 6.07 -21.00 -19.35
N ALA A 254 6.22 -19.99 -18.47
CA ALA A 254 7.42 -19.75 -17.67
C ALA A 254 7.47 -20.52 -16.34
N PHE A 255 6.32 -20.85 -15.73
CA PHE A 255 6.25 -21.55 -14.44
C PHE A 255 4.87 -22.18 -14.19
N SER A 256 4.80 -23.15 -13.28
CA SER A 256 3.56 -23.79 -12.83
C SER A 256 3.55 -24.00 -11.32
N TYR A 257 2.37 -24.02 -10.71
CA TYR A 257 2.13 -24.37 -9.31
C TYR A 257 0.79 -25.11 -9.18
N ASP A 258 0.58 -25.79 -8.05
CA ASP A 258 -0.68 -26.50 -7.77
C ASP A 258 -1.12 -26.19 -6.34
N ALA A 259 -2.20 -25.42 -6.21
CA ALA A 259 -2.75 -25.03 -4.91
C ALA A 259 -3.30 -26.23 -4.11
N VAL A 260 -3.68 -27.33 -4.78
CA VAL A 260 -4.14 -28.57 -4.14
C VAL A 260 -2.96 -29.36 -3.56
N PHE A 261 -1.79 -29.26 -4.20
CA PHE A 261 -0.56 -29.94 -3.79
C PHE A 261 0.59 -28.93 -3.59
N PRO A 262 0.48 -28.04 -2.58
CA PRO A 262 1.43 -26.95 -2.37
C PRO A 262 2.84 -27.43 -2.05
N GLU A 263 3.01 -28.67 -1.58
CA GLU A 263 4.31 -29.29 -1.33
C GLU A 263 5.19 -29.42 -2.58
N ASN A 264 4.59 -29.37 -3.77
CA ASN A 264 5.31 -29.35 -5.04
C ASN A 264 6.01 -28.02 -5.33
N GLY A 265 5.68 -26.94 -4.60
CA GLY A 265 6.23 -25.61 -4.80
C GLY A 265 5.98 -25.02 -6.19
N ILE A 266 6.79 -24.03 -6.55
CA ILE A 266 6.78 -23.41 -7.89
C ILE A 266 7.78 -24.15 -8.77
N LYS A 267 7.32 -24.62 -9.94
CA LYS A 267 8.18 -25.26 -10.96
C LYS A 267 8.39 -24.29 -12.10
N ARG A 268 9.64 -23.89 -12.34
CA ARG A 268 10.00 -23.01 -13.46
C ARG A 268 10.33 -23.86 -14.68
N ASN A 269 9.67 -23.58 -15.80
CA ASN A 269 9.99 -24.23 -17.06
C ASN A 269 11.26 -23.56 -17.58
N SER A 270 12.40 -24.26 -17.51
CA SER A 270 13.63 -23.76 -18.11
C SER A 270 13.40 -23.57 -19.61
N LYS A 271 13.45 -22.33 -20.10
CA LYS A 271 13.60 -22.06 -21.54
C LYS A 271 14.83 -22.83 -22.05
N GLN A 272 14.63 -23.66 -23.07
CA GLN A 272 15.72 -24.00 -24.00
C GLN A 272 16.10 -22.76 -24.80
#